data_AF-A0AAE0BFJ6-F1
#
_entry.id   AF-A0AAE0BFJ6-F1
#
_cell.length_a   1.000
_cell.length_b   1.000
_cell.length_c   1.000
_cell.angle_alpha   90.00
_cell.angle_beta   90.00
_cell.angle_gamma   90.00
#
_symmetry.space_group_name_H-M   'P 1'
#
loop_
_entity.id
_entity.type
_entity.pdbx_description
1 polymer ?
#
loop_
_entity_poly.entity_id
_entity_poly.type
_entity_poly.pdbx_seq_one_letter_code
_entity_poly.pdbx_strand_id
1 'polypeptide(L)'
;MATTEGRAFPGRTPEALRGYLGATFAGPPKLRSPPQDSTLYFDIKPEQEPLIYHESYDISFLGIENLHPFDSKKWGKILAFLKQRRTIKEQQVVKPNKASTNDLLAVHTEEYLLSLKSSAQVASITEVAPVALLPNFLVRRNLLNNFKMQTGGSVLAGKLAVERGWAINLGGGFHHCCGCAGGGFCAFADITLCAYFARDRLPGIQRVMVIDLDAHQGNGHERDLMG
;
A
#
# COMPACT_ATOMS: atom_id res chain seq x y z
N MET A 1 24.97 -27.32 -34.34
CA MET A 1 24.37 -26.32 -35.25
C MET A 1 22.87 -26.28 -35.00
N ALA A 2 22.39 -25.21 -34.38
CA ALA A 2 21.05 -24.61 -34.48
C ALA A 2 20.90 -23.70 -33.25
N THR A 3 21.25 -22.44 -33.44
CA THR A 3 21.08 -21.32 -32.51
C THR A 3 19.63 -20.87 -32.55
N THR A 4 18.96 -20.75 -31.40
CA THR A 4 17.75 -19.95 -31.25
C THR A 4 18.07 -18.72 -30.42
N GLU A 5 18.18 -17.60 -31.13
CA GLU A 5 18.38 -16.27 -30.58
C GLU A 5 17.19 -15.87 -29.70
N GLY A 6 17.47 -15.56 -28.43
CA GLY A 6 16.52 -14.90 -27.56
C GLY A 6 16.29 -13.47 -28.02
N ARG A 7 15.04 -13.13 -28.36
CA ARG A 7 14.64 -11.73 -28.52
C ARG A 7 14.74 -11.04 -27.17
N ALA A 8 15.75 -10.18 -27.03
CA ALA A 8 15.84 -9.22 -25.95
C ALA A 8 14.64 -8.26 -26.03
N PHE A 9 13.90 -8.13 -24.92
CA PHE A 9 12.98 -7.01 -24.73
C PHE A 9 13.80 -5.71 -24.75
N PRO A 10 13.32 -4.63 -25.41
CA PRO A 10 14.06 -3.38 -25.45
C PRO A 10 14.13 -2.81 -24.03
N GLY A 11 15.34 -2.85 -23.46
CA GLY A 11 15.67 -2.19 -22.20
C GLY A 11 15.38 -0.70 -22.32
N ARG A 12 14.64 -0.15 -21.34
CA ARG A 12 14.52 1.30 -21.18
C ARG A 12 15.93 1.88 -21.04
N THR A 13 16.22 2.94 -21.80
CA THR A 13 17.54 3.58 -21.78
C THR A 13 17.85 4.17 -20.40
N PRO A 14 19.13 4.25 -20.00
CA PRO A 14 19.55 4.87 -18.74
C PRO A 14 19.08 6.32 -18.55
N GLU A 15 18.64 7.02 -19.61
CA GLU A 15 18.10 8.38 -19.47
C GLU A 15 16.72 8.43 -18.80
N ALA A 16 15.90 7.37 -18.85
CA ALA A 16 14.61 7.34 -18.14
C ALA A 16 14.76 7.30 -16.60
N LEU A 17 15.95 6.93 -16.12
CA LEU A 17 16.33 6.96 -14.69
C LEU A 17 16.89 8.31 -14.24
N ARG A 18 17.26 9.21 -15.17
CA ARG A 18 17.83 10.53 -14.82
C ARG A 18 16.80 11.55 -14.34
N GLY A 19 15.50 11.33 -14.57
CA GLY A 19 14.44 12.16 -14.00
C GLY A 19 14.35 12.09 -12.46
N TYR A 20 14.99 11.10 -11.84
CA TYR A 20 14.95 10.86 -10.40
C TYR A 20 16.20 11.32 -9.63
N LEU A 21 17.26 11.79 -10.31
CA LEU A 21 18.58 12.06 -9.69
C LEU A 21 18.81 13.53 -9.29
N GLY A 22 17.74 14.32 -9.12
CA GLY A 22 17.82 15.72 -8.68
C GLY A 22 17.51 15.97 -7.21
N ALA A 23 16.94 15.00 -6.49
CA ALA A 23 16.73 15.12 -5.06
C ALA A 23 17.95 14.53 -4.34
N THR A 24 18.65 15.35 -3.56
CA THR A 24 19.51 14.86 -2.48
C THR A 24 18.60 14.09 -1.52
N PHE A 25 18.47 12.77 -1.70
CA PHE A 25 17.57 11.97 -0.88
C PHE A 25 18.13 11.92 0.55
N ALA A 26 17.48 12.62 1.46
CA ALA A 26 17.70 12.47 2.88
C ALA A 26 17.56 10.98 3.28
N GLY A 27 18.30 10.56 4.31
CA GLY A 27 18.19 9.21 4.88
C GLY A 27 16.76 8.86 5.32
N PRO A 28 16.50 7.59 5.71
CA PRO A 28 15.16 7.17 6.11
C PRO A 28 14.60 8.11 7.20
N PRO A 29 13.31 8.47 7.15
CA PRO A 29 12.75 9.39 8.12
C PRO A 29 12.83 8.81 9.53
N LYS A 30 13.03 9.70 10.51
CA LYS A 30 12.92 9.31 11.91
C LYS A 30 11.49 8.83 12.17
N LEU A 31 11.36 7.55 12.51
CA LEU A 31 10.09 6.95 12.94
C LEU A 31 9.58 7.69 14.17
N ARG A 32 8.28 8.04 14.16
CA ARG A 32 7.60 8.67 15.30
C ARG A 32 6.65 7.65 15.90
N SER A 33 6.57 7.57 17.23
CA SER A 33 5.60 6.69 17.89
C SER A 33 4.21 6.87 17.27
N PRO A 34 3.49 5.79 16.96
CA PRO A 34 2.11 5.86 16.48
C PRO A 34 1.26 6.74 17.40
N PRO A 35 0.28 7.48 16.87
CA PRO A 35 -0.57 8.33 17.69
C PRO A 35 -1.40 7.51 18.69
N GLN A 36 -1.58 8.04 19.91
CA GLN A 36 -2.35 7.36 20.96
C GLN A 36 -3.84 7.25 20.64
N ASP A 37 -4.37 8.16 19.83
CA ASP A 37 -5.76 8.21 19.35
C ASP A 37 -5.95 7.45 18.01
N SER A 38 -4.98 6.63 17.60
CA SER A 38 -5.12 5.79 16.40
C SER A 38 -6.31 4.84 16.54
N THR A 39 -7.12 4.75 15.48
CA THR A 39 -8.27 3.84 15.41
C THR A 39 -8.00 2.61 14.56
N LEU A 40 -6.74 2.40 14.12
CA LEU A 40 -6.37 1.31 13.23
C LEU A 40 -6.44 -0.07 13.90
N TYR A 41 -6.32 -0.13 15.22
CA TYR A 41 -6.50 -1.34 16.02
C TYR A 41 -7.88 -1.33 16.67
N PHE A 42 -8.61 -2.43 16.51
CA PHE A 42 -9.86 -2.71 17.20
C PHE A 42 -10.09 -4.21 17.23
N ASP A 43 -11.04 -4.65 18.06
CA ASP A 43 -11.42 -6.05 18.17
C ASP A 43 -12.53 -6.40 17.18
N ILE A 44 -12.42 -7.60 16.59
CA ILE A 44 -13.41 -8.13 15.65
C ILE A 44 -14.30 -9.17 16.34
N LYS A 45 -15.50 -9.38 15.80
CA LYS A 45 -16.44 -10.38 16.34
C LYS A 45 -15.86 -11.80 16.20
N PRO A 46 -16.20 -12.75 17.09
CA PRO A 46 -15.68 -14.12 17.02
C PRO A 46 -15.95 -14.83 15.68
N GLU A 47 -17.08 -14.52 15.06
CA GLU A 47 -17.53 -15.05 13.78
C GLU A 47 -16.88 -14.38 12.54
N GLN A 48 -16.12 -13.30 12.73
CA GLN A 48 -15.33 -12.71 11.64
C GLN A 48 -14.01 -13.46 11.45
N GLU A 49 -13.69 -13.75 10.19
CA GLU A 49 -12.40 -14.30 9.80
C GLU A 49 -11.39 -13.16 9.66
N PRO A 50 -10.09 -13.38 9.88
CA PRO A 50 -9.05 -12.35 9.71
C PRO A 50 -8.73 -12.10 8.22
N LEU A 51 -9.78 -11.93 7.40
CA LEU A 51 -9.73 -11.46 6.02
C LEU A 51 -10.25 -10.01 5.97
N ILE A 52 -9.37 -9.08 5.66
CA ILE A 52 -9.63 -7.64 5.68
C ILE A 52 -9.90 -7.15 4.26
N TYR A 53 -11.05 -6.50 4.07
CA TYR A 53 -11.45 -5.88 2.82
C TYR A 53 -12.45 -4.75 3.05
N HIS A 54 -12.36 -3.71 2.22
CA HIS A 54 -13.37 -2.66 2.12
C HIS A 54 -13.74 -2.47 0.65
N GLU A 55 -14.99 -2.15 0.34
CA GLU A 55 -15.44 -1.96 -1.05
C GLU A 55 -14.70 -0.82 -1.76
N SER A 56 -14.20 0.16 -1.00
CA SER A 56 -13.36 1.22 -1.54
C SER A 56 -11.96 0.76 -1.97
N TYR A 57 -11.56 -0.49 -1.72
CA TYR A 57 -10.30 -0.99 -2.27
C TYR A 57 -10.36 -0.98 -3.79
N ASP A 58 -11.51 -1.35 -4.36
CA ASP A 58 -11.73 -1.31 -5.80
C ASP A 58 -11.76 0.16 -6.27
N ILE A 59 -10.66 0.61 -6.87
CA ILE A 59 -10.52 1.98 -7.36
C ILE A 59 -11.18 2.06 -8.73
N SER A 60 -12.21 2.90 -8.81
CA SER A 60 -12.89 3.27 -10.04
C SER A 60 -12.79 4.78 -10.20
N PHE A 61 -12.29 5.24 -11.34
CA PHE A 61 -12.08 6.65 -11.60
C PHE A 61 -12.55 7.03 -13.00
N LEU A 62 -13.87 7.05 -13.20
CA LEU A 62 -14.52 7.44 -14.47
C LEU A 62 -13.99 6.67 -15.70
N GLY A 63 -13.50 5.44 -15.51
CA GLY A 63 -12.92 4.61 -16.58
C GLY A 63 -11.43 4.86 -16.83
N ILE A 64 -10.81 5.87 -16.22
CA ILE A 64 -9.37 6.16 -16.31
C ILE A 64 -8.57 4.99 -15.71
N GLU A 65 -9.14 4.26 -14.75
CA GLU A 65 -8.50 3.08 -14.18
C GLU A 65 -8.19 1.98 -15.23
N ASN A 66 -8.94 1.96 -16.35
CA ASN A 66 -8.71 0.99 -17.42
C ASN A 66 -7.52 1.33 -18.33
N LEU A 67 -6.93 2.52 -18.18
CA LEU A 67 -5.70 2.91 -18.90
C LEU A 67 -4.45 2.33 -18.24
N HIS A 68 -4.63 1.55 -17.19
CA HIS A 68 -3.56 1.08 -16.33
C HIS A 68 -3.45 -0.46 -16.39
N PRO A 69 -2.24 -1.04 -16.52
CA PRO A 69 -2.08 -2.51 -16.61
C PRO A 69 -2.49 -3.25 -15.33
N PHE A 70 -2.45 -2.58 -14.17
CA PHE A 70 -2.92 -3.12 -12.90
C PHE A 70 -4.45 -3.07 -12.82
N ASP A 71 -5.08 -4.23 -12.63
CA ASP A 71 -6.51 -4.36 -12.37
C ASP A 71 -6.87 -3.79 -10.98
N SER A 72 -7.32 -2.54 -10.97
CA SER A 72 -7.69 -1.81 -9.77
C SER A 72 -8.98 -2.32 -9.09
N LYS A 73 -9.63 -3.35 -9.64
CA LYS A 73 -10.82 -4.02 -9.09
C LYS A 73 -10.54 -5.48 -8.73
N LYS A 74 -9.27 -5.91 -8.74
CA LYS A 74 -8.89 -7.30 -8.48
C LYS A 74 -9.30 -7.78 -7.09
N TRP A 75 -9.37 -6.89 -6.11
CA TRP A 75 -9.65 -7.23 -4.72
C TRP A 75 -11.09 -7.69 -4.51
N GLY A 76 -12.06 -6.94 -5.05
CA GLY A 76 -13.45 -7.37 -5.07
C GLY A 76 -13.66 -8.67 -5.85
N LYS A 77 -12.90 -8.89 -6.94
CA LYS A 77 -12.91 -10.16 -7.69
C LYS A 77 -12.41 -11.35 -6.85
N ILE A 78 -11.33 -11.17 -6.08
CA ILE A 78 -10.83 -12.19 -5.15
C ILE A 78 -11.89 -12.50 -4.08
N LEU A 79 -12.49 -11.48 -3.47
CA LEU A 79 -13.53 -11.69 -2.47
C LEU A 79 -14.76 -12.41 -3.06
N ALA A 80 -15.21 -11.99 -4.25
CA ALA A 80 -16.32 -12.63 -4.95
C ALA A 80 -16.03 -14.12 -5.23
N PHE A 81 -14.81 -14.45 -5.65
CA PHE A 81 -14.37 -15.82 -5.86
C PHE A 81 -14.41 -16.65 -4.57
N LEU A 82 -13.87 -16.13 -3.46
CA LEU A 82 -13.90 -16.81 -2.15
C LEU A 82 -15.33 -17.05 -1.65
N LYS A 83 -16.24 -16.10 -1.87
CA LYS A 83 -17.66 -16.22 -1.54
C LYS A 83 -18.35 -17.28 -2.41
N GLN A 84 -18.06 -17.31 -3.71
CA GLN A 84 -18.61 -18.31 -4.63
C GLN A 84 -18.18 -19.73 -4.25
N ARG A 85 -16.94 -19.90 -3.78
CA ARG A 85 -16.40 -21.17 -3.25
C ARG A 85 -16.94 -21.54 -1.87
N ARG A 86 -17.77 -20.69 -1.25
CA ARG A 86 -18.32 -20.83 0.11
C ARG A 86 -17.22 -20.95 1.18
N THR A 87 -16.03 -20.43 0.90
CA THR A 87 -14.91 -20.39 1.84
C THR A 87 -15.08 -19.27 2.86
N ILE A 88 -15.76 -18.19 2.47
CA ILE A 88 -16.10 -17.08 3.38
C ILE A 88 -17.48 -16.52 3.08
N LYS A 89 -18.20 -16.06 4.10
CA LYS A 89 -19.47 -15.33 3.98
C LYS A 89 -19.23 -13.83 4.15
N GLU A 90 -20.13 -13.01 3.62
CA GLU A 90 -20.00 -11.54 3.65
C GLU A 90 -19.81 -11.00 5.07
N GLN A 91 -20.61 -11.48 6.03
CA GLN A 91 -20.55 -11.05 7.42
C GLN A 91 -19.24 -11.43 8.14
N GLN A 92 -18.46 -12.34 7.56
CA GLN A 92 -17.19 -12.78 8.13
C GLN A 92 -16.02 -11.90 7.70
N VAL A 93 -16.21 -11.04 6.70
CA VAL A 93 -15.18 -10.11 6.23
C VAL A 93 -15.01 -8.97 7.24
N VAL A 94 -13.76 -8.59 7.49
CA VAL A 94 -13.42 -7.47 8.38
C VAL A 94 -13.24 -6.20 7.55
N LYS A 95 -14.00 -5.16 7.90
CA LYS A 95 -13.83 -3.81 7.33
C LYS A 95 -12.86 -3.00 8.17
N PRO A 96 -11.72 -2.53 7.62
CA PRO A 96 -10.74 -1.76 8.37
C PRO A 96 -11.15 -0.30 8.53
N ASN A 97 -10.44 0.41 9.41
CA ASN A 97 -10.48 1.86 9.48
C ASN A 97 -9.44 2.48 8.56
N LYS A 98 -9.72 3.69 8.06
CA LYS A 98 -8.81 4.44 7.19
C LYS A 98 -7.66 5.04 7.99
N ALA A 99 -6.42 4.87 7.53
CA ALA A 99 -5.26 5.54 8.13
C ALA A 99 -5.40 7.07 8.09
N SER A 100 -5.29 7.69 9.27
CA SER A 100 -5.28 9.14 9.41
C SER A 100 -3.93 9.71 8.95
N THR A 101 -3.87 11.03 8.76
CA THR A 101 -2.56 11.68 8.50
C THR A 101 -1.60 11.49 9.68
N ASN A 102 -2.10 11.48 10.93
CA ASN A 102 -1.27 11.27 12.12
C ASN A 102 -0.69 9.86 12.16
N ASP A 103 -1.46 8.84 11.75
CA ASP A 103 -0.95 7.47 11.62
C ASP A 103 0.17 7.42 10.59
N LEU A 104 -0.03 8.03 9.43
CA LEU A 104 0.95 8.04 8.34
C LEU A 104 2.25 8.77 8.72
N LEU A 105 2.18 9.81 9.56
CA LEU A 105 3.34 10.52 10.08
C LEU A 105 4.25 9.67 10.98
N ALA A 106 3.81 8.49 11.40
CA ALA A 106 4.67 7.54 12.10
C ALA A 106 5.83 7.05 11.23
N VAL A 107 5.62 6.95 9.91
CA VAL A 107 6.60 6.43 8.94
C VAL A 107 6.91 7.40 7.80
N HIS A 108 6.04 8.37 7.52
CA HIS A 108 6.23 9.33 6.44
C HIS A 108 6.73 10.69 6.90
N THR A 109 7.53 11.35 6.05
CA THR A 109 7.85 12.76 6.24
C THR A 109 6.62 13.65 5.98
N GLU A 110 6.55 14.77 6.71
CA GLU A 110 5.53 15.80 6.44
C GLU A 110 5.63 16.33 5.02
N GLU A 111 6.85 16.53 4.53
CA GLU A 111 7.13 16.96 3.16
C GLU A 111 6.51 16.01 2.12
N TYR A 112 6.73 14.70 2.28
CA TYR A 112 6.15 13.72 1.36
C TYR A 112 4.61 13.75 1.41
N LEU A 113 4.01 13.74 2.60
CA LEU A 113 2.55 13.79 2.74
C LEU A 113 1.95 15.10 2.18
N LEU A 114 2.68 16.22 2.27
CA LEU A 114 2.29 17.49 1.66
C LEU A 114 2.39 17.45 0.13
N SER A 115 3.38 16.75 -0.45
CA SER A 115 3.54 16.61 -1.90
C SER A 115 2.32 15.95 -2.57
N LEU A 116 1.60 15.08 -1.86
CA LEU A 116 0.37 14.42 -2.33
C LEU A 116 -0.82 15.39 -2.53
N LYS A 117 -0.69 16.66 -2.13
CA LYS A 117 -1.64 17.73 -2.49
C LYS A 117 -1.52 18.17 -3.97
N SER A 118 -0.50 17.69 -4.68
CA SER A 118 -0.33 17.87 -6.13
C SER A 118 -0.87 16.67 -6.91
N SER A 119 -1.84 16.90 -7.81
CA SER A 119 -2.33 15.83 -8.69
C SER A 119 -1.24 15.30 -9.63
N ALA A 120 -0.27 16.14 -10.04
CA ALA A 120 0.87 15.71 -10.85
C ALA A 120 1.78 14.74 -10.09
N GLN A 121 2.01 14.99 -8.79
CA GLN A 121 2.76 14.06 -7.95
C GLN A 121 2.04 12.71 -7.82
N VAL A 122 0.73 12.72 -7.60
CA VAL A 122 -0.05 11.48 -7.52
C VAL A 122 -0.05 10.73 -8.86
N ALA A 123 -0.21 11.44 -9.97
CA ALA A 123 -0.16 10.85 -11.31
C ALA A 123 1.19 10.16 -11.60
N SER A 124 2.29 10.77 -11.14
CA SER A 124 3.63 10.17 -11.23
C SER A 124 3.74 8.90 -10.39
N ILE A 125 3.24 8.91 -9.15
CA ILE A 125 3.28 7.75 -8.24
C ILE A 125 2.45 6.58 -8.80
N THR A 126 1.27 6.89 -9.36
CA THR A 126 0.37 5.87 -9.91
C THR A 126 0.61 5.54 -11.36
N GLU A 127 1.57 6.18 -12.03
CA GLU A 127 1.84 6.05 -13.47
C GLU A 127 0.58 6.22 -14.36
N VAL A 128 -0.36 7.07 -13.93
CA VAL A 128 -1.58 7.38 -14.68
C VAL A 128 -1.58 8.86 -15.02
N ALA A 129 -0.98 9.23 -16.16
CA ALA A 129 -0.79 10.62 -16.56
C ALA A 129 -2.08 11.47 -16.53
N PRO A 130 -3.27 10.99 -16.97
CA PRO A 130 -4.51 11.76 -16.88
C PRO A 130 -4.89 12.23 -15.48
N VAL A 131 -4.41 11.56 -14.41
CA VAL A 131 -4.67 11.98 -13.03
C VAL A 131 -4.15 13.39 -12.75
N ALA A 132 -3.09 13.83 -13.44
CA ALA A 132 -2.49 15.15 -13.26
C ALA A 132 -3.44 16.30 -13.62
N LEU A 133 -4.41 16.06 -14.50
CA LEU A 133 -5.36 17.05 -15.00
C LEU A 133 -6.57 17.23 -14.08
N LEU A 134 -6.70 16.39 -13.06
CA LEU A 134 -7.87 16.38 -12.17
C LEU A 134 -7.67 17.32 -10.99
N PRO A 135 -8.73 17.99 -10.52
CA PRO A 135 -8.72 18.68 -9.24
C PRO A 135 -8.27 17.74 -8.09
N ASN A 136 -7.27 18.14 -7.32
CA ASN A 136 -6.66 17.27 -6.30
C ASN A 136 -7.66 16.76 -5.26
N PHE A 137 -8.73 17.50 -4.95
CA PHE A 137 -9.76 17.02 -4.02
C PHE A 137 -10.48 15.75 -4.54
N LEU A 138 -10.65 15.60 -5.86
CA LEU A 138 -11.21 14.39 -6.48
C LEU A 138 -10.20 13.24 -6.44
N VAL A 139 -8.94 13.52 -6.74
CA VAL A 139 -7.84 12.55 -6.61
C VAL A 139 -7.74 12.03 -5.18
N ARG A 140 -7.76 12.94 -4.20
CA ARG A 140 -7.75 12.59 -2.78
C ARG A 140 -8.96 11.73 -2.39
N ARG A 141 -10.16 12.12 -2.84
CA ARG A 141 -11.41 11.45 -2.48
C ARG A 141 -11.49 10.03 -3.05
N ASN A 142 -11.13 9.84 -4.31
CA ASN A 142 -11.41 8.62 -5.05
C ASN A 142 -10.18 7.71 -5.25
N LEU A 143 -8.98 8.17 -4.92
CA LEU A 143 -7.74 7.40 -5.04
C LEU A 143 -6.98 7.35 -3.72
N LEU A 144 -6.50 8.49 -3.20
CA LEU A 144 -5.65 8.48 -2.01
C LEU A 144 -6.38 7.97 -0.76
N ASN A 145 -7.67 8.27 -0.58
CA ASN A 145 -8.46 7.71 0.52
C ASN A 145 -8.58 6.19 0.44
N ASN A 146 -8.58 5.61 -0.77
CA ASN A 146 -8.66 4.17 -0.97
C ASN A 146 -7.34 3.52 -0.57
N PHE A 147 -6.20 4.10 -0.99
CA PHE A 147 -4.89 3.69 -0.50
C PHE A 147 -4.77 3.80 1.01
N LYS A 148 -5.27 4.88 1.63
CA LYS A 148 -5.29 5.00 3.11
C LYS A 148 -6.16 3.93 3.78
N MET A 149 -7.24 3.51 3.15
CA MET A 149 -8.08 2.39 3.65
C MET A 149 -7.30 1.09 3.59
N GLN A 150 -6.60 0.83 2.48
CA GLN A 150 -5.75 -0.34 2.30
C GLN A 150 -4.60 -0.36 3.31
N THR A 151 -3.96 0.78 3.56
CA THR A 151 -2.93 0.95 4.57
C THR A 151 -3.44 0.63 5.98
N GLY A 152 -4.61 1.16 6.36
CA GLY A 152 -5.22 0.83 7.64
C GLY A 152 -5.57 -0.66 7.77
N GLY A 153 -5.98 -1.30 6.67
CA GLY A 153 -6.19 -2.74 6.61
C GLY A 153 -4.91 -3.56 6.83
N SER A 154 -3.76 -3.11 6.34
CA SER A 154 -2.48 -3.79 6.56
C SER A 154 -2.06 -3.73 8.03
N VAL A 155 -2.26 -2.58 8.68
CA VAL A 155 -2.01 -2.41 10.12
C VAL A 155 -2.93 -3.33 10.93
N LEU A 156 -4.24 -3.31 10.67
CA LEU A 156 -5.20 -4.19 11.34
C LEU A 156 -4.89 -5.68 11.13
N ALA A 157 -4.50 -6.07 9.91
CA ALA A 157 -4.09 -7.45 9.63
C ALA A 157 -2.89 -7.88 10.48
N GLY A 158 -1.92 -6.99 10.73
CA GLY A 158 -0.82 -7.26 11.64
C GLY A 158 -1.27 -7.62 13.06
N LYS A 159 -2.22 -6.85 13.64
CA LYS A 159 -2.83 -7.17 14.95
C LYS A 159 -3.53 -8.53 14.92
N LEU A 160 -4.40 -8.72 13.93
CA LEU A 160 -5.20 -9.95 13.82
C LEU A 160 -4.34 -11.19 13.59
N ALA A 161 -3.22 -11.07 12.88
CA ALA A 161 -2.28 -12.18 12.69
C ALA A 161 -1.65 -12.63 14.02
N VAL A 162 -1.33 -11.70 14.92
CA VAL A 162 -0.83 -12.03 16.26
C VAL A 162 -1.93 -12.66 17.13
N GLU A 163 -3.16 -12.16 17.05
CA GLU A 163 -4.29 -12.64 17.87
C GLU A 163 -4.90 -13.96 17.39
N ARG A 164 -4.94 -14.18 16.08
CA ARG A 164 -5.64 -15.32 15.42
C ARG A 164 -4.68 -16.30 14.75
N GLY A 165 -3.38 -16.02 14.75
CA GLY A 165 -2.34 -16.84 14.12
C GLY A 165 -2.15 -16.60 12.62
N TRP A 166 -3.09 -15.90 11.96
CA TRP A 166 -2.98 -15.49 10.56
C TRP A 166 -3.93 -14.30 10.27
N ALA A 167 -3.61 -13.54 9.22
CA ALA A 167 -4.53 -12.56 8.65
C ALA A 167 -4.14 -12.22 7.20
N ILE A 168 -5.11 -11.77 6.40
CA ILE A 168 -4.89 -11.33 5.02
C ILE A 168 -5.58 -9.98 4.82
N ASN A 169 -4.83 -8.95 4.43
CA ASN A 169 -5.40 -7.74 3.85
C ASN A 169 -5.42 -7.87 2.33
N LEU A 170 -6.60 -7.86 1.69
CA LEU A 170 -6.65 -8.03 0.24
C LEU A 170 -5.97 -6.88 -0.51
N GLY A 171 -6.03 -5.66 0.02
CA GLY A 171 -5.68 -4.43 -0.69
C GLY A 171 -4.27 -3.87 -0.50
N GLY A 172 -3.49 -4.39 0.45
CA GLY A 172 -2.20 -3.82 0.85
C GLY A 172 -1.01 -4.31 0.01
N GLY A 173 0.19 -4.20 0.59
CA GLY A 173 1.43 -4.67 -0.02
C GLY A 173 2.10 -3.60 -0.88
N PHE A 174 2.10 -2.35 -0.43
CA PHE A 174 2.66 -1.22 -1.16
C PHE A 174 4.18 -1.17 -1.07
N HIS A 175 4.82 -2.17 -1.69
CA HIS A 175 6.23 -2.47 -1.54
C HIS A 175 7.21 -1.47 -2.18
N HIS A 176 6.73 -0.57 -3.03
CA HIS A 176 7.55 0.48 -3.66
C HIS A 176 7.54 1.81 -2.90
N CYS A 177 6.65 2.00 -1.92
CA CYS A 177 6.59 3.23 -1.14
C CYS A 177 7.51 3.14 0.08
N CYS A 178 8.27 4.20 0.30
CA CYS A 178 9.07 4.42 1.51
C CYS A 178 8.60 5.70 2.22
N GLY A 179 9.18 6.01 3.38
CA GLY A 179 8.77 7.13 4.20
C GLY A 179 8.82 8.51 3.51
N CYS A 180 9.67 8.71 2.50
CA CYS A 180 9.82 9.99 1.80
C CYS A 180 9.40 9.99 0.32
N ALA A 181 9.02 8.84 -0.26
CA ALA A 181 8.65 8.74 -1.67
C ALA A 181 7.68 7.57 -1.94
N GLY A 182 6.76 7.78 -2.87
CA GLY A 182 5.91 6.75 -3.47
C GLY A 182 6.35 6.44 -4.90
N GLY A 183 5.84 5.34 -5.45
CA GLY A 183 6.12 4.89 -6.82
C GLY A 183 5.47 3.55 -7.09
N GLY A 184 5.39 3.12 -8.36
CA GLY A 184 4.86 1.80 -8.72
C GLY A 184 3.51 1.48 -8.07
N PHE A 185 2.57 2.43 -8.12
CA PHE A 185 1.20 2.30 -7.55
C PHE A 185 1.14 2.32 -6.02
N CYS A 186 2.26 2.55 -5.36
CA CYS A 186 2.39 2.55 -3.91
C CYS A 186 2.49 4.00 -3.40
N ALA A 187 1.41 4.52 -2.82
CA ALA A 187 1.36 5.89 -2.31
C ALA A 187 1.66 6.02 -0.80
N PHE A 188 1.52 4.94 -0.03
CA PHE A 188 1.81 4.93 1.41
C PHE A 188 2.58 3.66 1.77
N ALA A 189 3.52 3.76 2.71
CA ALA A 189 4.39 2.67 3.13
C ALA A 189 3.66 1.77 4.14
N ASP A 190 2.65 1.04 3.69
CA ASP A 190 1.78 0.25 4.55
C ASP A 190 2.49 -0.92 5.24
N ILE A 191 3.45 -1.55 4.56
CA ILE A 191 4.31 -2.61 5.13
C ILE A 191 5.14 -2.04 6.29
N THR A 192 5.83 -0.92 6.05
CA THR A 192 6.62 -0.22 7.08
C THR A 192 5.74 0.17 8.26
N LEU A 193 4.57 0.76 7.99
CA LEU A 193 3.62 1.17 9.02
C LEU A 193 3.12 -0.02 9.84
N CYS A 194 2.75 -1.13 9.21
CA CYS A 194 2.30 -2.33 9.89
C CYS A 194 3.40 -2.92 10.78
N ALA A 195 4.62 -3.07 10.27
CA ALA A 195 5.75 -3.58 11.03
C ALA A 195 6.06 -2.69 12.24
N TYR A 196 6.00 -1.37 12.06
CA TYR A 196 6.25 -0.42 13.13
C TYR A 196 5.14 -0.42 14.20
N PHE A 197 3.87 -0.41 13.80
CA PHE A 197 2.74 -0.56 14.73
C PHE A 197 2.82 -1.87 15.53
N ALA A 198 3.16 -2.99 14.88
CA ALA A 198 3.29 -4.27 15.55
C ALA A 198 4.37 -4.24 16.64
N ARG A 199 5.55 -3.67 16.35
CA ARG A 199 6.66 -3.56 17.31
C ARG A 199 6.36 -2.59 18.46
N ASP A 200 5.66 -1.51 18.18
CA ASP A 200 5.35 -0.47 19.18
C ASP A 200 4.16 -0.85 20.08
N ARG A 201 3.13 -1.49 19.52
CA ARG A 201 1.83 -1.68 20.18
C ARG A 201 1.53 -3.11 20.62
N LEU A 202 2.12 -4.12 19.99
CA LEU A 202 1.85 -5.52 20.33
C LEU A 202 2.91 -6.06 21.30
N PRO A 203 2.49 -6.61 22.46
CA PRO A 203 3.43 -7.11 23.45
C PRO A 203 4.26 -8.27 22.89
N GLY A 204 5.57 -8.20 23.10
CA GLY A 204 6.51 -9.28 22.73
C GLY A 204 7.04 -9.24 21.30
N ILE A 205 6.57 -8.34 20.43
CA ILE A 205 7.06 -8.22 19.05
C ILE A 205 8.32 -7.35 19.00
N GLN A 206 9.50 -7.98 18.97
CA GLN A 206 10.77 -7.26 18.87
C GLN A 206 11.33 -7.19 17.45
N ARG A 207 11.07 -8.22 16.65
CA ARG A 207 11.58 -8.38 15.28
C ARG A 207 10.44 -8.74 14.35
N VAL A 208 10.50 -8.21 13.14
CA VAL A 208 9.57 -8.49 12.04
C VAL A 208 10.43 -8.92 10.84
N MET A 209 10.01 -9.98 10.15
CA MET A 209 10.61 -10.41 8.89
C MET A 209 9.60 -10.13 7.77
N VAL A 210 10.05 -9.44 6.72
CA VAL A 210 9.26 -9.23 5.50
C VAL A 210 9.72 -10.25 4.47
N ILE A 211 8.78 -11.04 3.95
CA ILE A 211 9.00 -11.96 2.83
C ILE A 211 8.21 -11.40 1.65
N ASP A 212 8.92 -10.77 0.71
CA ASP A 212 8.33 -10.21 -0.50
C ASP A 212 8.41 -11.23 -1.64
N LEU A 213 7.25 -11.69 -2.11
CA LEU A 213 7.11 -12.66 -3.19
C LEU A 213 6.62 -12.02 -4.49
N ASP A 214 6.53 -10.69 -4.55
CA ASP A 214 6.24 -9.99 -5.80
C ASP A 214 7.40 -10.17 -6.80
N ALA A 215 7.09 -10.12 -8.09
CA ALA A 215 8.09 -10.22 -9.14
C ALA A 215 9.01 -8.99 -9.21
N HIS A 216 8.54 -7.83 -8.73
CA HIS A 216 9.33 -6.61 -8.63
C HIS A 216 9.99 -6.51 -7.25
N GLN A 217 11.17 -5.90 -7.21
CA GLN A 217 11.86 -5.62 -5.96
C GLN A 217 11.06 -4.61 -5.11
N GLY A 218 10.71 -5.00 -3.89
CA GLY A 218 10.13 -4.11 -2.87
C GLY A 218 11.13 -3.12 -2.28
N ASN A 219 11.63 -2.20 -3.10
CA ASN A 219 12.62 -1.19 -2.73
C ASN A 219 12.15 -0.19 -1.66
N GLY A 220 10.84 -0.06 -1.45
CA GLY A 220 10.25 0.85 -0.46
C GLY A 220 10.50 0.39 0.97
N HIS A 221 10.03 -0.82 1.29
CA HIS A 221 10.20 -1.41 2.63
C HIS A 221 11.67 -1.77 2.92
N GLU A 222 12.45 -2.15 1.92
CA GLU A 222 13.90 -2.36 2.04
C GLU A 222 14.59 -1.09 2.57
N ARG A 223 14.31 0.06 1.95
CA ARG A 223 14.87 1.35 2.36
C ARG A 223 14.48 1.74 3.78
N ASP A 224 13.23 1.54 4.17
CA ASP A 224 12.73 1.97 5.48
C ASP A 224 13.18 1.04 6.63
N LEU A 225 13.33 -0.26 6.36
CA LEU A 225 13.56 -1.27 7.41
C LEU A 225 15.00 -1.79 7.46
N MET A 226 15.80 -1.59 6.42
CA MET A 226 17.20 -2.05 6.35
C MET A 226 18.22 -0.91 6.17
N GLY A 227 17.78 0.30 5.81
CA GLY A 227 18.62 1.50 5.67
C GLY A 227 18.79 2.28 6.97
#